data_AF-A0A932MWV6-F1
#
_entry.id   AF-A0A932MWV6-F1
#
_cell.length_a   1.000
_cell.length_b   1.000
_cell.length_c   1.000
_cell.angle_alpha   90.00
_cell.angle_beta   90.00
_cell.angle_gamma   90.00
#
_symmetry.space_group_name_H-M   'P 1'
#
loop_
_entity.id
_entity.type
_entity.pdbx_description
1 polymer ?
#
loop_
_entity_poly.entity_id
_entity_poly.type
_entity_poly.pdbx_seq_one_letter_code
_entity_poly.pdbx_strand_id
1 'polypeptide(L)'
;MRLSTAACTLALLGLACSEAEEPASLTKPDASAVLCSDGCPEGMRCNGGVCEPEVKPDAGTPRGRAVVEPAEINFGAFALGVPVEVTLVVANQGQGDLEVLALEIESNAAGELQILTAEPLPKVLPPDESLAARVKYQATDGVEDHDRLRVI
;
A
#
# COMPACT_ATOMS: atom_id res chain seq x y z
N MET A 1 -50.31 -13.49 4.90
CA MET A 1 -49.97 -14.60 5.82
C MET A 1 -50.88 -15.77 5.49
N ARG A 2 -50.30 -16.96 5.25
CA ARG A 2 -50.92 -18.28 5.00
C ARG A 2 -51.38 -18.54 3.56
N LEU A 3 -50.53 -19.19 2.75
CA LEU A 3 -50.43 -20.65 2.48
C LEU A 3 -51.70 -21.22 1.85
N SER A 4 -51.64 -21.53 0.54
CA SER A 4 -52.65 -22.35 -0.14
C SER A 4 -51.98 -23.52 -0.85
N THR A 5 -52.51 -24.68 -0.53
CA THR A 5 -52.15 -26.07 -0.83
C THR A 5 -52.37 -26.44 -2.29
N ALA A 6 -51.44 -27.19 -2.88
CA ALA A 6 -51.63 -27.88 -4.15
C ALA A 6 -52.32 -29.24 -3.92
N ALA A 7 -53.37 -29.53 -4.68
CA ALA A 7 -53.98 -30.86 -4.75
C ALA A 7 -54.60 -31.06 -6.15
N CYS A 8 -54.12 -32.06 -6.89
CA CYS A 8 -54.66 -32.48 -8.18
C CYS A 8 -54.89 -34.00 -8.10
N THR A 9 -56.13 -34.44 -7.85
CA THR A 9 -56.56 -35.85 -7.96
C THR A 9 -58.05 -35.98 -8.32
N LEU A 10 -58.27 -36.49 -9.54
CA LEU A 10 -59.38 -37.30 -10.10
C LEU A 10 -60.85 -36.97 -9.79
N ALA A 11 -61.55 -36.44 -10.79
CA ALA A 11 -62.96 -36.72 -11.07
C ALA A 11 -63.26 -36.59 -12.58
N LEU A 12 -64.17 -37.45 -13.08
CA LEU A 12 -64.56 -37.60 -14.49
C LEU A 12 -65.17 -36.32 -15.11
N LEU A 13 -65.01 -36.21 -16.45
CA LEU A 13 -65.48 -35.19 -17.41
C LEU A 13 -64.65 -33.88 -17.52
N GLY A 14 -64.09 -33.67 -18.72
CA GLY A 14 -63.75 -32.35 -19.25
C GLY A 14 -62.26 -31.98 -19.21
N LEU A 15 -61.74 -31.49 -20.34
CA LEU A 15 -60.37 -31.07 -20.60
C LEU A 15 -59.84 -30.00 -19.62
N ALA A 16 -58.59 -30.15 -19.18
CA ALA A 16 -57.44 -29.26 -19.46
C ALA A 16 -56.26 -29.56 -18.51
N CYS A 17 -55.12 -30.00 -19.05
CA CYS A 17 -53.83 -29.94 -18.34
C CYS A 17 -53.28 -28.52 -18.51
N SER A 18 -53.00 -27.82 -17.40
CA SER A 18 -52.30 -26.53 -17.42
C SER A 18 -50.81 -26.76 -17.16
N GLU A 19 -50.05 -26.32 -18.14
CA GLU A 19 -48.61 -26.09 -18.27
C GLU A 19 -47.70 -26.31 -17.04
N ALA A 20 -46.70 -27.17 -17.27
CA ALA A 20 -45.48 -27.22 -16.48
C ALA A 20 -44.67 -25.95 -16.76
N GLU A 21 -44.50 -25.11 -15.74
CA GLU A 21 -43.58 -23.98 -15.76
C GLU A 21 -42.18 -24.52 -15.40
N GLU A 22 -41.36 -24.74 -16.44
CA GLU A 22 -39.93 -25.04 -16.30
C GLU A 22 -39.10 -23.76 -16.13
N PRO A 23 -37.92 -23.85 -15.49
CA PRO A 23 -37.36 -22.80 -14.65
C PRO A 23 -36.71 -21.66 -15.44
N ALA A 24 -36.77 -20.46 -14.87
CA ALA A 24 -35.91 -19.35 -15.26
C ALA A 24 -34.43 -19.72 -15.05
N SER A 25 -33.81 -20.18 -16.13
CA SER A 25 -32.36 -20.34 -16.25
C SER A 25 -31.71 -18.96 -16.20
N LEU A 26 -31.03 -18.67 -15.09
CA LEU A 26 -30.08 -17.57 -15.00
C LEU A 26 -28.83 -17.96 -15.81
N THR A 27 -28.87 -17.75 -17.12
CA THR A 27 -27.65 -17.70 -17.92
C THR A 27 -26.89 -16.44 -17.51
N LYS A 28 -25.89 -16.63 -16.66
CA LYS A 28 -24.70 -15.78 -16.60
C LYS A 28 -24.26 -15.55 -18.06
N PRO A 29 -23.94 -14.32 -18.51
CA PRO A 29 -23.47 -14.13 -19.87
C PRO A 29 -22.18 -14.96 -20.00
N ASP A 30 -22.28 -16.04 -20.78
CA ASP A 30 -21.13 -16.82 -21.17
C ASP A 30 -20.17 -15.85 -21.84
N ALA A 31 -19.03 -15.64 -21.19
CA ALA A 31 -17.87 -15.04 -21.81
C ALA A 31 -17.45 -15.97 -22.96
N SER A 32 -18.11 -15.81 -24.10
CA SER A 32 -17.77 -16.51 -25.32
C SER A 32 -16.34 -16.11 -25.64
N ALA A 33 -15.41 -17.04 -25.45
CA ALA A 33 -14.00 -16.80 -25.69
C ALA A 33 -13.83 -16.35 -27.15
N VAL A 34 -13.34 -15.12 -27.35
CA VAL A 34 -13.05 -14.60 -28.67
C VAL A 34 -11.78 -15.31 -29.15
N LEU A 35 -11.89 -16.06 -30.24
CA LEU A 35 -10.75 -16.75 -30.82
C LEU A 35 -9.96 -15.78 -31.71
N CYS A 36 -8.64 -15.88 -31.69
CA CYS A 36 -7.77 -14.98 -32.44
C CYS A 36 -7.68 -15.29 -33.95
N SER A 37 -8.55 -16.15 -34.50
CA SER A 37 -8.45 -16.65 -35.87
C SER A 37 -8.37 -15.53 -36.91
N ASP A 38 -9.08 -14.42 -36.65
CA ASP A 38 -9.13 -13.22 -37.49
C ASP A 38 -8.49 -11.98 -36.82
N GLY A 39 -7.67 -12.21 -35.77
CA GLY A 39 -7.09 -11.16 -34.92
C GLY A 39 -7.94 -10.82 -33.69
N CYS A 40 -7.35 -10.05 -32.79
CA CYS A 40 -8.01 -9.61 -31.55
C CYS A 40 -8.46 -8.14 -31.63
N PRO A 41 -9.54 -7.76 -30.94
CA PRO A 41 -9.95 -6.37 -30.76
C PRO A 41 -8.85 -5.50 -30.10
N GLU A 42 -8.96 -4.18 -30.24
CA GLU A 42 -8.02 -3.24 -29.63
C GLU A 42 -7.93 -3.42 -28.10
N GLY A 43 -6.70 -3.40 -27.55
CA GLY A 43 -6.44 -3.63 -26.13
C GLY A 43 -6.44 -5.10 -25.70
N MET A 44 -6.48 -6.04 -26.64
CA MET A 44 -6.34 -7.48 -26.39
C MET A 44 -5.14 -8.05 -27.13
N ARG A 45 -4.52 -9.07 -26.53
CA ARG A 45 -3.46 -9.88 -27.13
C ARG A 45 -3.94 -11.31 -27.31
N CYS A 46 -3.42 -11.97 -28.34
CA CYS A 46 -3.66 -13.40 -28.50
C CYS A 46 -2.75 -14.19 -27.56
N ASN A 47 -3.35 -14.99 -26.67
CA ASN A 47 -2.65 -15.92 -25.81
C ASN A 47 -3.31 -17.30 -25.92
N GLY A 48 -2.56 -18.31 -26.38
CA GLY A 48 -3.09 -19.66 -26.49
C GLY A 48 -4.30 -19.83 -27.43
N GLY A 49 -4.46 -18.95 -28.43
CA GLY A 49 -5.57 -19.00 -29.38
C GLY A 49 -6.85 -18.27 -28.93
N VAL A 50 -6.82 -17.67 -27.74
CA VAL A 50 -7.90 -16.86 -27.19
C VAL A 50 -7.43 -15.42 -27.04
N CYS A 51 -8.29 -14.46 -27.35
CA CYS A 51 -8.04 -13.05 -27.10
C CYS A 51 -8.20 -12.78 -25.61
N GLU A 52 -7.10 -12.41 -24.97
CA GLU A 52 -7.07 -11.97 -23.59
C GLU A 52 -6.81 -10.47 -23.55
N PRO A 53 -7.40 -9.72 -22.60
CA PRO A 53 -7.01 -8.34 -22.40
C PRO A 53 -5.49 -8.25 -22.16
N GLU A 54 -4.86 -7.21 -22.71
CA GLU A 54 -3.49 -6.90 -22.34
C GLU A 54 -3.46 -6.59 -20.83
N VAL A 55 -2.86 -7.50 -20.06
CA VAL A 55 -2.65 -7.28 -18.64
C VAL A 55 -1.57 -6.22 -18.52
N LYS A 56 -1.99 -4.95 -18.38
CA LYS A 56 -1.11 -3.92 -17.86
C LYS A 56 -0.63 -4.41 -16.50
N PRO A 57 0.69 -4.45 -16.22
CA PRO A 57 1.15 -4.78 -14.88
C PRO A 57 0.38 -3.92 -13.90
N ASP A 58 -0.31 -4.55 -12.95
CA ASP A 58 -0.91 -3.85 -11.84
C ASP A 58 0.27 -3.14 -11.16
N ALA A 59 0.42 -1.83 -11.34
CA ALA A 59 1.58 -1.08 -10.85
C ALA A 59 1.66 -1.04 -9.30
N GLY A 60 0.86 -1.86 -8.63
CA GLY A 60 0.51 -1.75 -7.23
C GLY A 60 -0.15 -0.41 -6.94
N THR A 61 -0.57 -0.25 -5.69
CA THR A 61 -0.72 1.10 -5.14
C THR A 61 0.69 1.68 -4.99
N PRO A 62 0.98 2.87 -5.54
CA PRO A 62 2.26 3.52 -5.31
C PRO A 62 2.54 3.65 -3.81
N ARG A 63 3.78 3.33 -3.40
CA ARG A 63 4.19 3.34 -1.98
C ARG A 63 5.26 4.38 -1.75
N GLY A 64 5.22 5.02 -0.58
CA GLY A 64 6.33 5.82 -0.08
C GLY A 64 7.55 4.97 0.26
N ARG A 65 8.73 5.57 0.14
CA ARG A 65 10.02 4.94 0.50
C ARG A 65 10.91 5.98 1.16
N ALA A 66 11.16 5.81 2.46
CA ALA A 66 12.06 6.66 3.22
C ALA A 66 13.52 6.38 2.85
N VAL A 67 14.28 7.44 2.61
CA VAL A 67 15.75 7.42 2.48
C VAL A 67 16.29 8.52 3.39
N VAL A 68 17.33 8.18 4.15
CA VAL A 68 17.97 9.11 5.10
C VAL A 68 19.38 9.41 4.63
N GLU A 69 19.72 10.69 4.48
CA GLU A 69 21.04 11.15 4.07
C GLU A 69 21.58 12.23 5.02
N PRO A 70 22.82 12.09 5.53
CA PRO A 70 23.71 10.94 5.35
C PRO A 70 23.21 9.70 6.11
N ALA A 71 23.58 8.50 5.64
CA ALA A 71 23.21 7.24 6.29
C ALA A 71 23.98 6.99 7.60
N GLU A 72 25.11 7.66 7.79
CA GLU A 72 25.93 7.64 9.00
C GLU A 72 26.39 9.08 9.29
N ILE A 73 26.36 9.47 10.56
CA ILE A 73 26.86 10.77 11.02
C ILE A 73 28.05 10.51 11.92
N ASN A 74 29.20 11.02 11.52
CA ASN A 74 30.35 11.15 12.41
C ASN A 74 30.39 12.59 12.91
N PHE A 75 30.21 12.77 14.22
CA PHE A 75 30.31 14.08 14.83
C PHE A 75 31.77 14.55 14.85
N GLY A 76 32.73 13.64 15.10
CA GLY A 76 34.14 13.95 15.29
C GLY A 76 34.51 14.04 16.77
N ALA A 77 35.77 14.37 17.06
CA ALA A 77 36.26 14.50 18.43
C ALA A 77 36.13 15.95 18.91
N PHE A 78 35.22 16.20 19.85
CA PHE A 78 35.02 17.53 20.46
C PHE A 78 35.33 17.55 21.96
N ALA A 79 35.51 18.76 22.49
CA ALA A 79 35.64 18.96 23.92
C ALA A 79 34.33 18.60 24.64
N LEU A 80 34.47 18.03 25.84
CA LEU A 80 33.33 17.71 26.70
C LEU A 80 32.44 18.93 26.93
N GLY A 81 31.13 18.71 26.89
CA GLY A 81 30.12 19.73 27.10
C GLY A 81 29.92 20.69 25.93
N VAL A 82 30.66 20.56 24.82
CA VAL A 82 30.43 21.38 23.62
C VAL A 82 29.44 20.68 22.70
N PRO A 83 28.23 21.23 22.47
CA PRO A 83 27.27 20.60 21.58
C PRO A 83 27.65 20.78 20.12
N VAL A 84 27.39 19.75 19.32
CA VAL A 84 27.57 19.77 17.86
C VAL A 84 26.29 19.32 17.18
N GLU A 85 25.92 20.01 16.12
CA GLU A 85 24.71 19.73 15.35
C GLU A 85 25.08 19.34 13.93
N VAL A 86 24.50 18.23 13.46
CA VAL A 86 24.62 17.78 12.07
C VAL A 86 23.24 17.69 11.47
N THR A 87 23.10 18.18 10.24
CA THR A 87 21.82 18.10 9.50
C THR A 87 21.76 16.78 8.75
N LEU A 88 20.59 16.16 8.79
CA LEU A 88 20.21 15.04 7.93
C LEU A 88 18.89 15.35 7.22
N VAL A 89 18.64 14.62 6.15
CA VAL A 89 17.44 14.74 5.34
C VAL A 89 16.76 13.37 5.27
N VAL A 90 15.47 13.36 5.57
CA VAL A 90 14.57 12.22 5.29
C VAL A 90 13.80 12.56 4.03
N ALA A 91 14.01 11.80 2.96
CA ALA A 91 13.37 12.02 1.67
C ALA A 91 12.45 10.86 1.28
N ASN A 92 11.35 11.18 0.63
CA ASN A 92 10.51 10.17 -0.01
C ASN A 92 10.98 9.92 -1.44
N GLN A 93 11.71 8.83 -1.64
CA GLN A 93 12.11 8.35 -2.97
C GLN A 93 11.20 7.21 -3.47
N GLY A 94 9.96 7.18 -2.99
CA GLY A 94 8.90 6.28 -3.44
C GLY A 94 8.08 6.89 -4.57
N GLN A 95 7.02 6.18 -4.97
CA GLN A 95 6.06 6.67 -5.97
C GLN A 95 4.71 7.05 -5.35
N GLY A 96 4.52 6.78 -4.06
CA GLY A 96 3.36 7.21 -3.28
C GLY A 96 3.77 8.00 -2.04
N ASP A 97 2.79 8.49 -1.29
CA ASP A 97 3.02 9.28 -0.08
C ASP A 97 3.75 8.47 1.00
N LEU A 98 4.66 9.14 1.71
CA LEU A 98 5.35 8.65 2.91
C LEU A 98 4.88 9.44 4.12
N GLU A 99 4.22 8.79 5.06
CA GLU A 99 3.87 9.39 6.34
C GLU A 99 5.02 9.15 7.33
N VAL A 100 5.69 10.24 7.76
CA VAL A 100 6.69 10.21 8.82
C VAL A 100 5.97 10.52 10.12
N LEU A 101 5.84 9.54 10.99
CA LEU A 101 5.15 9.64 12.26
C LEU A 101 6.07 10.19 13.35
N ALA A 102 7.30 9.69 13.39
CA ALA A 102 8.31 10.12 14.36
C ALA A 102 9.74 9.90 13.84
N LEU A 103 10.68 10.64 14.44
CA LEU A 103 12.12 10.37 14.35
C LEU A 103 12.62 10.10 15.77
N GLU A 104 13.26 8.95 15.97
CA GLU A 104 13.67 8.48 17.30
C GLU A 104 15.12 8.01 17.30
N ILE A 105 15.78 8.14 18.44
CA ILE A 105 17.08 7.53 18.73
C ILE A 105 16.79 6.24 19.51
N GLU A 106 17.34 5.11 19.08
CA GLU A 106 16.92 3.80 19.55
C GLU A 106 17.23 3.56 21.04
N SER A 107 18.44 3.83 21.50
CA SER A 107 18.82 3.59 22.91
C SER A 107 18.90 4.87 23.73
N ASN A 108 19.55 5.90 23.17
CA ASN A 108 19.98 7.14 23.78
C ASN A 108 20.50 6.97 25.22
N ALA A 109 21.36 5.97 25.42
CA ALA A 109 21.70 5.45 26.75
C ALA A 109 22.25 6.53 27.71
N ALA A 110 23.01 7.49 27.18
CA ALA A 110 23.60 8.60 27.93
C ALA A 110 22.76 9.90 27.88
N GLY A 111 21.69 9.95 27.06
CA GLY A 111 20.87 11.15 26.88
C GLY A 111 21.58 12.30 26.13
N GLU A 112 22.71 12.01 25.51
CA GLU A 112 23.60 12.99 24.86
C GLU A 112 23.17 13.34 23.43
N LEU A 113 22.28 12.53 22.84
CA LEU A 113 21.77 12.72 21.49
C LEU A 113 20.34 13.27 21.54
N GLN A 114 20.06 14.27 20.70
CA GLN A 114 18.76 14.91 20.58
C GLN A 114 18.41 15.15 19.11
N ILE A 115 17.18 14.85 18.71
CA ILE A 115 16.66 15.15 17.37
C ILE A 115 15.88 16.46 17.43
N LEU A 116 16.18 17.36 16.49
CA LEU A 116 15.50 18.64 16.32
C LEU A 116 14.91 18.68 14.90
N THR A 117 13.60 18.80 14.78
CA THR A 117 12.93 18.99 13.49
C THR A 117 12.51 20.45 13.32
N ALA A 118 12.60 20.97 12.09
CA ALA A 118 12.12 22.32 11.78
C ALA A 118 10.58 22.38 11.72
N GLU A 119 9.97 21.24 11.37
CA GLU A 119 8.53 21.08 11.23
C GLU A 119 8.00 20.04 12.21
N PRO A 120 6.75 20.16 12.68
CA PRO A 120 6.15 19.19 13.58
C PRO A 120 5.87 17.86 12.86
N LEU A 121 5.92 16.77 13.62
CA LEU A 121 5.51 15.43 13.20
C LEU A 121 4.17 15.06 13.88
N PRO A 122 3.30 14.24 13.26
CA PRO A 122 3.51 13.55 11.97
C PRO A 122 3.45 14.46 10.75
N LYS A 123 4.16 14.09 9.67
CA LYS A 123 4.19 14.81 8.39
C LYS A 123 4.08 13.84 7.22
N VAL A 124 3.24 14.18 6.24
CA VAL A 124 3.17 13.47 4.96
C VAL A 124 4.14 14.11 3.97
N LEU A 125 5.00 13.29 3.38
CA LEU A 125 5.92 13.63 2.31
C LEU A 125 5.42 13.00 1.00
N PRO A 126 4.90 13.80 0.04
CA PRO A 126 4.68 13.34 -1.33
C PRO A 126 5.97 12.77 -1.98
N PRO A 127 5.88 12.11 -3.14
CA PRO A 127 7.07 11.73 -3.90
C PRO A 127 8.01 12.92 -4.14
N ASP A 128 9.32 12.68 -4.02
CA ASP A 128 10.41 13.65 -4.18
C ASP A 128 10.47 14.77 -3.11
N GLU A 129 9.55 14.79 -2.15
CA GLU A 129 9.58 15.72 -1.01
C GLU A 129 10.49 15.23 0.12
N SER A 130 10.90 16.17 0.97
CA SER A 130 11.84 15.89 2.06
C SER A 130 11.56 16.66 3.35
N LEU A 131 12.10 16.14 4.44
CA LEU A 131 12.12 16.73 5.76
C LEU A 131 13.57 16.84 6.24
N ALA A 132 14.00 18.06 6.56
CA ALA A 132 15.27 18.29 7.23
C ALA A 132 15.13 18.10 8.75
N ALA A 133 16.07 17.39 9.35
CA ALA A 133 16.23 17.29 10.79
C ALA A 133 17.69 17.56 11.17
N ARG A 134 17.91 18.01 12.40
CA ARG A 134 19.24 18.13 12.99
C ARG A 134 19.38 17.13 14.13
N VAL A 135 20.52 16.47 14.18
CA VAL A 135 20.93 15.67 15.34
C VAL A 135 21.96 16.47 16.10
N LYS A 136 21.66 16.73 17.37
CA LYS A 136 22.55 17.38 18.32
C LYS A 136 23.20 16.31 19.19
N TYR A 137 24.52 16.36 19.30
CA TYR A 137 25.33 15.53 20.20
C TYR A 137 26.11 16.41 21.18
N GLN A 138 26.19 16.00 22.44
CA GLN A 138 27.01 16.68 23.45
C GLN A 138 27.66 15.65 24.39
N ALA A 139 28.93 15.33 24.13
CA ALA A 139 29.71 14.40 24.95
C ALA A 139 29.84 14.90 26.40
N THR A 140 29.65 14.03 27.38
CA THR A 140 29.72 14.37 28.81
C THR A 140 30.80 13.62 29.59
N ASP A 141 31.25 12.45 29.11
CA ASP A 141 32.16 11.58 29.86
C ASP A 141 33.49 11.23 29.15
N GLY A 142 33.60 11.50 27.85
CA GLY A 142 34.80 11.24 27.06
C GLY A 142 34.97 9.79 26.63
N VAL A 143 33.89 9.00 26.71
CA VAL A 143 33.79 7.67 26.13
C VAL A 143 33.19 7.80 24.72
N GLU A 144 33.42 6.78 23.90
CA GLU A 144 32.84 6.73 22.55
C GLU A 144 31.37 6.32 22.62
N ASP A 145 30.50 7.08 21.94
CA ASP A 145 29.07 6.82 21.86
C ASP A 145 28.63 6.43 20.44
N HIS A 146 27.65 5.54 20.37
CA HIS A 146 27.02 5.11 19.11
C HIS A 146 25.53 4.88 19.31
N ASP A 147 24.73 5.26 18.33
CA ASP A 147 23.29 4.96 18.33
C ASP A 147 22.73 4.88 16.91
N ARG A 148 21.45 4.50 16.81
CA ARG A 148 20.71 4.39 15.56
C ARG A 148 19.51 5.33 15.56
N LEU A 149 19.39 6.10 14.48
CA LEU A 149 18.18 6.86 14.18
C LEU A 149 17.15 5.97 13.48
N ARG A 150 15.90 6.05 13.93
CA ARG A 150 14.75 5.36 13.36
C ARG A 150 13.76 6.36 12.81
N VAL A 151 13.30 6.08 11.60
CA VAL A 151 12.14 6.74 10.99
C VAL A 151 10.95 5.82 11.22
N ILE A 152 9.90 6.32 11.87
CA ILE A 152 8.66 5.60 12.16
C ILE A 152 7.57 6.11 11.25
#